data_AF-I7J6E3-F1
#
_entry.id   AF-I7J6E3-F1
#
_cell.length_a   1.000
_cell.length_b   1.000
_cell.length_c   1.000
_cell.angle_alpha   90.00
_cell.angle_beta   90.00
_cell.angle_gamma   90.00
#
_symmetry.space_group_name_H-M   'P 1'
#
loop_
_entity.id
_entity.type
_entity.pdbx_description
1 polymer ?
#
loop_
_entity_poly.entity_id
_entity_poly.type
_entity_poly.pdbx_seq_one_letter_code
_entity_poly.pdbx_strand_id
1 'polypeptide(L)'
;MKRKGNAAIILVVAFTALLGFTALALDIGNVYINKVKLSNALDAAALSACLELPENPSKASEIAYEYLEKNGIDPSRTTISISDDNKQVEIEGDLDVKYFFAKAIGLKGTKVYAKTRAAIGPVKSVKGGLRPFAVVAYDFSYGDRVTLKEDAGDGYHGNYGVVALGGFGANVFRINALYGYNGKISVGDLIDTEPGNMAGVVDDIRNYINADSYTFQNFNRDSRRLWTLPLVNTLEVEGRKKVLVVGFAEFFVEDVEKRSGKAEVTGRFIRYVRSGEIDFTLEDTGLYAAKLIR
;
A
#
# COMPACT_ATOMS: atom_id res chain seq x y z
N MET A 1 16.74 23.23 71.08
CA MET A 1 15.74 23.46 70.01
C MET A 1 16.31 23.86 68.63
N LYS A 2 17.63 24.06 68.40
CA LYS A 2 18.16 24.61 67.13
C LYS A 2 18.34 23.65 65.93
N ARG A 3 18.18 22.33 66.08
CA ARG A 3 18.40 21.37 64.97
C ARG A 3 17.16 21.01 64.14
N LYS A 4 15.93 21.28 64.62
CA LYS A 4 14.69 20.95 63.90
C LYS A 4 14.36 21.94 62.76
N GLY A 5 14.83 23.19 62.83
CA GLY A 5 14.59 24.22 61.80
C GLY A 5 15.37 24.01 60.50
N ASN A 6 16.65 23.61 60.58
CA ASN A 6 17.47 23.38 59.38
C ASN A 6 16.99 22.19 58.56
N ALA A 7 16.53 21.12 59.22
CA ALA A 7 15.99 19.95 58.54
C ALA A 7 14.72 20.31 57.72
N ALA A 8 13.84 21.15 58.28
CA ALA A 8 12.64 21.62 57.58
C ALA A 8 12.98 22.49 56.35
N ILE A 9 13.98 23.37 56.46
CA ILE A 9 14.42 24.21 55.33
C ILE A 9 15.00 23.36 54.20
N ILE A 10 15.88 22.41 54.52
CA ILE A 10 16.46 21.48 53.54
C ILE A 10 15.36 20.65 52.88
N LEU A 11 14.38 20.18 53.65
CA LEU A 11 13.25 19.41 53.14
C LEU A 11 12.39 20.21 52.16
N VAL A 12 12.07 21.47 52.48
CA VAL A 12 11.32 22.36 51.58
C VAL A 12 12.09 22.59 50.29
N VAL A 13 13.38 22.92 50.36
CA VAL A 13 14.22 23.11 49.15
C VAL A 13 14.27 21.84 48.31
N ALA A 14 14.42 20.68 48.94
CA ALA A 14 14.44 19.39 48.24
C ALA A 14 13.09 19.07 47.56
N PHE A 15 11.96 19.32 48.23
CA PHE A 15 10.64 19.14 47.63
C PHE A 15 10.38 20.13 46.49
N THR A 16 10.78 21.40 46.64
CA THR A 16 10.66 22.39 45.56
C THR A 16 11.49 21.97 44.36
N ALA A 17 12.73 21.50 44.57
CA ALA A 17 13.56 20.98 43.49
C ALA A 17 12.90 19.76 42.80
N LEU A 18 12.38 18.81 43.59
CA LEU A 18 11.70 17.62 43.06
C LEU A 18 10.45 17.96 42.23
N LEU A 19 9.64 18.91 42.70
CA LEU A 19 8.47 19.40 41.96
C LEU A 19 8.90 20.14 40.69
N GLY A 20 9.97 20.93 40.75
CA GLY A 20 10.55 21.61 39.59
C GLY A 20 11.01 20.63 38.50
N PHE A 21 11.69 19.55 38.88
CA PHE A 21 12.08 18.50 37.93
C PHE A 21 10.88 17.74 37.36
N THR A 22 9.87 17.43 38.18
CA THR A 22 8.63 16.80 37.70
C THR A 22 7.90 17.69 36.70
N ALA A 23 7.77 18.99 37.00
CA ALA A 23 7.19 19.98 36.10
C ALA A 23 7.91 20.03 34.75
N LEU A 24 9.25 20.09 34.77
CA LEU A 24 10.07 20.07 33.55
C LEU A 24 9.86 18.78 32.76
N ALA A 25 9.85 17.63 33.44
CA ALA A 25 9.64 16.33 32.81
C ALA A 25 8.27 16.25 32.12
N LEU A 26 7.22 16.78 32.75
CA LEU A 26 5.87 16.83 32.18
C LEU A 26 5.78 17.76 30.95
N ASP A 27 6.44 18.92 31.00
CA ASP A 27 6.47 19.83 29.85
C ASP A 27 7.24 19.24 28.66
N ILE A 28 8.41 18.65 28.90
CA ILE A 28 9.19 17.95 27.86
C ILE A 28 8.37 16.77 27.30
N GLY A 29 7.73 15.99 28.18
CA GLY A 29 6.86 14.89 27.78
C GLY A 29 5.71 15.36 26.88
N ASN A 30 5.07 16.47 27.22
CA ASN A 30 4.02 17.06 26.40
C ASN A 30 4.54 17.50 25.01
N VAL A 31 5.69 18.16 24.94
CA VAL A 31 6.32 18.53 23.66
C VAL A 31 6.63 17.29 22.82
N TYR A 32 7.21 16.26 23.43
CA TYR A 32 7.56 15.02 22.75
C TYR A 32 6.32 14.30 22.20
N ILE A 33 5.25 14.17 22.98
CA ILE A 33 4.00 13.56 22.54
C ILE A 33 3.40 14.32 21.34
N ASN A 34 3.38 15.65 21.39
CA ASN A 34 2.88 16.46 20.27
C ASN A 34 3.74 16.34 19.02
N LYS A 35 5.07 16.25 19.16
CA LYS A 35 5.98 15.99 18.06
C LYS A 35 5.72 14.63 17.39
N VAL A 36 5.48 13.58 18.19
CA VAL A 36 5.13 12.24 17.66
C VAL A 36 3.76 12.27 16.97
N LYS A 37 2.75 12.92 17.56
CA LYS A 37 1.43 13.07 16.95
C LYS A 37 1.50 13.77 15.59
N LEU A 38 2.24 14.88 15.52
CA LEU A 38 2.47 15.59 14.27
C LEU A 38 3.14 14.68 13.24
N SER A 39 4.23 14.00 13.60
CA SER A 39 4.93 13.08 12.69
C SER A 39 4.01 11.98 12.16
N ASN A 40 3.25 11.31 13.03
CA ASN A 40 2.33 10.24 12.63
C ASN A 40 1.21 10.75 11.71
N ALA A 41 0.72 11.96 11.95
CA ALA A 41 -0.28 12.60 11.11
C ALA A 41 0.27 12.91 9.71
N LEU A 42 1.49 13.46 9.63
CA LEU A 42 2.14 13.71 8.35
C LEU A 42 2.41 12.40 7.61
N ASP A 43 2.91 11.37 8.29
CA ASP A 43 3.21 10.06 7.70
C ASP A 43 1.95 9.41 7.12
N ALA A 44 0.84 9.44 7.87
CA ALA A 44 -0.44 8.92 7.41
C ALA A 44 -0.95 9.71 6.19
N ALA A 45 -0.84 11.04 6.20
CA ALA A 45 -1.23 11.88 5.07
C ALA A 45 -0.38 11.59 3.82
N ALA A 46 0.95 11.49 3.97
CA ALA A 46 1.86 11.25 2.85
C ALA A 46 1.66 9.85 2.23
N LEU A 47 1.48 8.82 3.05
CA LEU A 47 1.19 7.47 2.58
C LEU A 47 -0.17 7.38 1.87
N SER A 48 -1.19 8.03 2.40
CA SER A 48 -2.52 8.06 1.76
C SER A 48 -2.51 8.83 0.45
N ALA A 49 -1.79 9.95 0.38
CA ALA A 49 -1.62 10.72 -0.84
C ALA A 49 -0.96 9.91 -1.96
N CYS A 50 0.03 9.07 -1.61
CA CYS A 50 0.70 8.20 -2.57
C CYS A 50 -0.26 7.22 -3.26
N LEU A 51 -1.43 6.91 -2.69
CA LEU A 51 -2.38 5.97 -3.31
C LEU A 51 -2.99 6.48 -4.62
N GLU A 52 -2.96 7.80 -4.85
CA GLU A 52 -3.48 8.47 -6.04
C GLU A 52 -2.39 8.75 -7.08
N LEU A 53 -1.13 8.50 -6.73
CA LEU A 53 0.01 8.72 -7.61
C LEU A 53 0.28 7.50 -8.51
N PRO A 54 0.83 7.68 -9.72
CA PRO A 54 1.16 8.96 -10.36
C PRO A 54 -0.01 9.61 -11.11
N GLU A 55 -1.19 8.96 -11.15
CA GLU A 55 -2.29 9.32 -12.04
C GLU A 55 -2.97 10.65 -11.69
N ASN A 56 -3.14 10.95 -10.40
CA ASN A 56 -3.91 12.11 -9.96
C ASN A 56 -3.22 12.88 -8.81
N PRO A 57 -2.18 13.68 -9.11
CA PRO A 57 -1.47 14.47 -8.09
C PRO A 57 -2.36 15.53 -7.41
N SER A 58 -3.35 16.06 -8.12
CA SER A 58 -4.35 16.97 -7.54
C SER A 58 -5.17 16.25 -6.46
N LYS A 59 -5.64 15.03 -6.73
CA LYS A 59 -6.37 14.21 -5.76
C LYS A 59 -5.47 13.74 -4.61
N ALA A 60 -4.20 13.43 -4.89
CA ALA A 60 -3.22 13.11 -3.85
C ALA A 60 -3.11 14.23 -2.81
N SER A 61 -3.07 15.49 -3.26
CA SER A 61 -3.03 16.67 -2.37
C SER A 61 -4.32 16.81 -1.54
N GLU A 62 -5.48 16.61 -2.16
CA GLU A 62 -6.77 16.63 -1.46
C GLU A 62 -6.86 15.56 -0.37
N ILE A 63 -6.47 14.32 -0.67
CA ILE A 63 -6.46 13.21 0.30
C ILE A 63 -5.46 13.48 1.43
N ALA A 64 -4.29 14.05 1.12
CA ALA A 64 -3.33 14.44 2.14
C ALA A 64 -3.94 15.42 3.15
N TYR A 65 -4.64 16.46 2.68
CA TYR A 65 -5.35 17.40 3.55
C TYR A 65 -6.43 16.73 4.38
N GLU A 66 -7.25 15.85 3.78
CA GLU A 66 -8.29 15.11 4.49
C GLU A 66 -7.69 14.27 5.65
N TYR A 67 -6.55 13.60 5.41
CA TYR A 67 -5.87 12.82 6.44
C TYR A 67 -5.23 13.69 7.52
N LEU A 68 -4.73 14.87 7.20
CA LEU A 68 -4.24 15.83 8.20
C LEU A 68 -5.38 16.28 9.12
N GLU A 69 -6.52 16.66 8.56
CA GLU A 69 -7.71 17.08 9.32
C GLU A 69 -8.25 15.95 10.22
N LYS A 70 -8.33 14.72 9.69
CA LYS A 70 -8.71 13.53 10.46
C LYS A 70 -7.77 13.26 11.64
N ASN A 71 -6.51 13.68 11.55
CA ASN A 71 -5.53 13.58 12.64
C ASN A 71 -5.46 14.85 13.52
N GLY A 72 -6.37 15.81 13.32
CA GLY A 72 -6.44 17.05 14.10
C GLY A 72 -5.32 18.04 13.81
N ILE A 73 -4.68 17.94 12.64
CA ILE A 73 -3.68 18.90 12.16
C ILE A 73 -4.38 19.88 11.22
N ASP A 74 -4.19 21.17 11.46
CA ASP A 74 -4.69 22.24 10.59
C ASP A 74 -3.86 22.27 9.28
N PRO A 75 -4.49 22.02 8.11
CA PRO A 75 -3.84 22.08 6.81
C PRO A 75 -3.06 23.36 6.53
N SER A 76 -3.52 24.51 7.05
CA SER A 76 -2.87 25.81 6.83
C SER A 76 -1.48 25.91 7.48
N ARG A 77 -1.17 25.01 8.40
CA ARG A 77 0.13 24.88 9.06
C ARG A 77 1.02 23.82 8.42
N THR A 78 0.65 23.37 7.22
CA THR A 78 1.39 22.36 6.48
C THR A 78 1.72 22.84 5.07
N THR A 79 2.78 22.30 4.51
CA THR A 79 3.16 22.46 3.11
C THR A 79 3.25 21.08 2.49
N ILE A 80 2.54 20.87 1.39
CA ILE A 80 2.52 19.62 0.63
C ILE A 80 3.18 19.90 -0.71
N SER A 81 4.17 19.09 -1.05
CA SER A 81 4.88 19.15 -2.32
C SER A 81 4.90 17.77 -2.95
N ILE A 82 4.57 17.72 -4.24
CA ILE A 82 4.63 16.50 -5.06
C ILE A 82 5.77 16.68 -6.05
N SER A 83 6.59 15.65 -6.24
CA SER A 83 7.70 15.69 -7.19
C SER A 83 7.21 15.78 -8.63
N ASP A 84 8.04 16.33 -9.52
CA ASP A 84 7.70 16.53 -10.94
C ASP A 84 7.35 15.22 -11.68
N ASP A 85 7.91 14.10 -11.23
CA ASP A 85 7.61 12.76 -11.75
C ASP A 85 6.32 12.15 -11.19
N ASN A 86 5.60 12.87 -10.32
CA ASN A 86 4.42 12.43 -9.59
C ASN A 86 4.64 11.12 -8.82
N LYS A 87 5.86 10.82 -8.37
CA LYS A 87 6.16 9.58 -7.61
C LYS A 87 6.52 9.80 -6.15
N GLN A 88 6.58 11.04 -5.68
CA GLN A 88 6.91 11.36 -4.29
C GLN A 88 6.01 12.46 -3.75
N VAL A 89 5.67 12.36 -2.47
CA VAL A 89 4.98 13.39 -1.70
C VAL A 89 5.85 13.74 -0.51
N GLU A 90 6.09 15.03 -0.31
CA GLU A 90 6.75 15.58 0.85
C GLU A 90 5.79 16.50 1.60
N ILE A 91 5.64 16.27 2.91
CA ILE A 91 4.78 17.06 3.77
C ILE A 91 5.62 17.62 4.92
N GLU A 92 5.57 18.92 5.09
CA GLU A 92 6.15 19.65 6.22
C GLU A 92 5.04 20.28 7.04
N GLY A 93 5.21 20.37 8.36
CA GLY A 93 4.26 21.07 9.21
C GLY A 93 4.82 21.45 10.56
N ASP A 94 4.15 22.40 11.22
CA ASP A 94 4.51 22.86 12.55
C ASP A 94 3.31 23.01 13.49
N LEU A 95 3.54 22.85 14.79
CA LEU A 95 2.54 22.98 15.84
C LEU A 95 3.08 23.80 17.03
N ASP A 96 2.27 24.71 17.55
CA ASP A 96 2.56 25.44 18.79
C ASP A 96 2.14 24.61 20.01
N VAL A 97 3.12 24.17 20.80
CA VAL A 97 2.90 23.42 22.04
C VAL A 97 3.07 24.34 23.24
N LYS A 98 1.98 24.56 23.97
CA LYS A 98 2.00 25.35 25.19
C LYS A 98 2.63 24.54 26.33
N TYR A 99 3.45 25.20 27.14
CA TYR A 99 3.91 24.63 28.40
C TYR A 99 2.79 24.69 29.45
N PHE A 100 2.74 23.69 30.32
CA PHE A 100 1.85 23.65 31.48
C PHE A 100 2.51 24.30 32.69
N PHE A 101 3.72 23.87 33.06
CA PHE A 101 4.35 24.28 34.31
C PHE A 101 5.41 25.36 34.12
N ALA A 102 6.17 25.34 33.02
CA ALA A 102 7.22 26.31 32.72
C ALA A 102 6.69 27.76 32.55
N LYS A 103 5.36 27.94 32.47
CA LYS A 103 4.70 29.24 32.59
C LYS A 103 5.02 29.96 33.89
N ALA A 104 5.23 29.21 34.99
CA ALA A 104 5.60 29.77 36.29
C ALA A 104 6.94 30.52 36.26
N ILE A 105 7.83 30.18 35.32
CA ILE A 105 9.12 30.84 35.09
C ILE A 105 9.13 31.72 33.82
N GLY A 106 7.95 32.04 33.28
CA GLY A 106 7.79 32.93 32.13
C GLY A 106 7.83 32.27 30.75
N LEU A 107 8.02 30.95 30.65
CA LEU A 107 8.03 30.23 29.37
C LEU A 107 6.60 29.84 28.95
N LYS A 108 6.16 30.29 27.77
CA LYS A 108 4.76 30.08 27.32
C LYS A 108 4.54 28.81 26.50
N GLY A 109 5.55 28.37 25.75
CA GLY A 109 5.48 27.23 24.85
C GLY A 109 6.67 27.16 23.90
N THR A 110 6.60 26.22 22.96
CA THR A 110 7.57 26.04 21.87
C THR A 110 6.87 25.61 20.59
N LYS A 111 7.52 25.81 19.45
CA LYS A 111 7.13 25.19 18.19
C LYS A 111 7.76 23.82 18.06
N VAL A 112 6.99 22.86 17.53
CA VAL A 112 7.49 21.58 17.06
C VAL A 112 7.31 21.53 15.54
N TYR A 113 8.33 21.06 14.84
CA TYR A 113 8.33 20.92 13.39
C TYR A 113 8.40 19.46 13.04
N ALA A 114 7.76 19.00 11.97
CA ALA A 114 7.98 17.68 11.40
C ALA A 114 7.97 17.75 9.87
N LYS A 115 8.68 16.79 9.27
CA LYS A 115 8.80 16.63 7.83
C LYS A 115 8.76 15.14 7.55
N THR A 116 8.02 14.75 6.53
CA THR A 116 7.99 13.38 6.04
C THR A 116 8.00 13.36 4.53
N ARG A 117 8.45 12.23 3.98
CA ARG A 117 8.46 11.95 2.56
C ARG A 117 7.94 10.55 2.34
N ALA A 118 7.04 10.40 1.39
CA ALA A 118 6.58 9.12 0.91
C ALA A 118 6.86 9.03 -0.59
N ALA A 119 7.17 7.83 -1.07
CA ALA A 119 7.38 7.57 -2.48
C ALA A 119 6.65 6.30 -2.91
N ILE A 120 6.25 6.28 -4.18
CA ILE A 120 5.82 5.09 -4.87
C ILE A 120 6.96 4.52 -5.72
N GLY A 121 7.01 3.20 -5.84
CA GLY A 121 7.96 2.52 -6.71
C GLY A 121 7.54 1.09 -7.02
N PRO A 122 8.25 0.41 -7.94
CA PRO A 122 7.89 -0.92 -8.40
C PRO A 122 7.75 -1.93 -7.27
N VAL A 123 6.72 -2.77 -7.33
CA VAL A 123 6.46 -3.80 -6.32
C VAL A 123 7.47 -4.95 -6.45
N LYS A 124 8.29 -5.15 -5.41
CA LYS A 124 9.19 -6.29 -5.28
C LYS A 124 8.46 -7.58 -4.94
N SER A 125 7.44 -7.49 -4.10
CA SER A 125 6.72 -8.67 -3.64
C SER A 125 5.29 -8.37 -3.25
N VAL A 126 4.43 -9.35 -3.50
CA VAL A 126 3.02 -9.36 -3.19
C VAL A 126 2.76 -10.41 -2.13
N LYS A 127 2.21 -9.99 -0.98
CA LYS A 127 1.71 -10.88 0.06
C LYS A 127 0.20 -10.73 0.17
N GLY A 128 -0.54 -11.80 -0.05
CA GLY A 128 -2.00 -11.80 -0.03
C GLY A 128 -2.64 -11.20 -1.29
N GLY A 129 -3.75 -11.81 -1.71
CA GLY A 129 -4.61 -11.29 -2.78
C GLY A 129 -4.17 -11.65 -4.21
N LEU A 130 -3.03 -12.32 -4.40
CA LEU A 130 -2.53 -12.66 -5.74
C LEU A 130 -3.45 -13.69 -6.40
N ARG A 131 -3.93 -13.44 -7.61
CA ARG A 131 -4.74 -14.42 -8.33
C ARG A 131 -3.84 -15.42 -9.09
N PRO A 132 -4.27 -16.67 -9.27
CA PRO A 132 -3.49 -17.73 -9.90
C PRO A 132 -3.48 -17.63 -11.43
N PHE A 133 -3.37 -16.41 -11.96
CA PHE A 133 -3.22 -16.13 -13.39
C PHE A 133 -1.90 -15.40 -13.61
N ALA A 134 -1.16 -15.76 -14.65
CA ALA A 134 0.09 -15.10 -15.02
C ALA A 134 -0.03 -14.51 -16.42
N VAL A 135 0.56 -13.34 -16.60
CA VAL A 135 0.63 -12.65 -17.90
C VAL A 135 2.10 -12.55 -18.27
N VAL A 136 2.45 -12.77 -19.55
CA VAL A 136 3.82 -12.54 -20.01
C VAL A 136 4.10 -11.04 -19.92
N ALA A 137 5.27 -10.66 -19.38
CA ALA A 137 5.64 -9.27 -19.25
C ALA A 137 5.77 -8.59 -20.63
N TYR A 138 5.16 -7.42 -20.77
CA TYR A 138 5.32 -6.51 -21.90
C TYR A 138 5.07 -5.06 -21.44
N ASP A 139 5.32 -4.08 -22.30
CA ASP A 139 5.10 -2.67 -22.00
C ASP A 139 3.61 -2.31 -22.07
N PHE A 140 2.88 -2.44 -20.95
CA PHE A 140 1.46 -2.10 -20.86
C PHE A 140 1.24 -0.58 -20.83
N SER A 141 0.22 -0.11 -21.55
CA SER A 141 -0.36 1.23 -21.40
C SER A 141 -1.65 1.17 -20.59
N TYR A 142 -1.91 2.20 -19.78
CA TYR A 142 -3.13 2.29 -18.97
C TYR A 142 -4.39 2.07 -19.83
N GLY A 143 -5.25 1.14 -19.43
CA GLY A 143 -6.48 0.81 -20.15
C GLY A 143 -6.34 -0.20 -21.28
N ASP A 144 -5.12 -0.68 -21.57
CA ASP A 144 -4.88 -1.77 -22.51
C ASP A 144 -5.72 -2.98 -22.15
N ARG A 145 -6.41 -3.54 -23.14
CA ARG A 145 -7.20 -4.76 -22.96
C ARG A 145 -6.28 -5.96 -23.12
N VAL A 146 -6.32 -6.86 -22.14
CA VAL A 146 -5.41 -8.00 -22.02
C VAL A 146 -6.24 -9.26 -21.79
N THR A 147 -5.90 -10.32 -22.51
CA THR A 147 -6.41 -11.66 -22.23
C THR A 147 -5.59 -12.27 -21.10
N LEU A 148 -6.18 -12.35 -19.91
CA LEU A 148 -5.55 -12.85 -18.69
C LEU A 148 -5.55 -14.38 -18.64
N LYS A 149 -6.48 -14.99 -19.37
CA LYS A 149 -6.54 -16.43 -19.58
C LYS A 149 -7.05 -16.70 -21.00
N GLU A 150 -6.23 -17.35 -21.81
CA GLU A 150 -6.55 -17.70 -23.19
C GLU A 150 -7.54 -18.87 -23.29
N ASP A 151 -8.26 -18.90 -24.41
CA ASP A 151 -9.09 -20.02 -24.81
C ASP A 151 -8.22 -21.26 -25.18
N ALA A 152 -8.76 -22.46 -25.03
CA ALA A 152 -8.02 -23.68 -25.33
C ALA A 152 -7.75 -23.83 -26.83
N GLY A 153 -6.50 -23.69 -27.27
CA GLY A 153 -6.09 -23.79 -28.69
C GLY A 153 -5.12 -22.70 -29.13
N ASP A 154 -5.23 -21.51 -28.52
CA ASP A 154 -4.39 -20.34 -28.84
C ASP A 154 -3.32 -20.06 -27.78
N GLY A 155 -3.32 -20.80 -26.67
CA GLY A 155 -2.27 -20.78 -25.66
C GLY A 155 -1.03 -21.57 -26.07
N TYR A 156 0.13 -21.23 -25.51
CA TYR A 156 1.39 -21.92 -25.76
C TYR A 156 1.33 -23.36 -25.22
N HIS A 157 1.07 -24.32 -26.09
CA HIS A 157 1.15 -25.76 -25.81
C HIS A 157 0.39 -26.25 -24.55
N GLY A 158 -0.81 -25.70 -24.30
CA GLY A 158 -1.67 -26.11 -23.18
C GLY A 158 -1.49 -25.29 -21.89
N ASN A 159 -0.67 -24.25 -21.92
CA ASN A 159 -0.57 -23.25 -20.87
C ASN A 159 -1.44 -22.02 -21.24
N TYR A 160 -2.43 -21.74 -20.40
CA TYR A 160 -3.46 -20.71 -20.65
C TYR A 160 -3.33 -19.53 -19.70
N GLY A 161 -2.13 -19.25 -19.21
CA GLY A 161 -1.90 -18.20 -18.21
C GLY A 161 -2.34 -18.60 -16.80
N VAL A 162 -2.39 -19.90 -16.48
CA VAL A 162 -2.75 -20.38 -15.13
C VAL A 162 -1.51 -20.86 -14.39
N VAL A 163 -1.35 -20.44 -13.14
CA VAL A 163 -0.21 -20.80 -12.28
C VAL A 163 -0.64 -21.40 -10.95
N ALA A 164 0.18 -22.30 -10.42
CA ALA A 164 0.00 -22.93 -9.13
C ALA A 164 0.56 -22.04 -8.02
N LEU A 165 -0.32 -21.59 -7.12
CA LEU A 165 0.05 -20.78 -5.97
C LEU A 165 -0.28 -21.54 -4.66
N GLY A 166 0.75 -21.94 -3.93
CA GLY A 166 0.59 -22.67 -2.65
C GLY A 166 0.08 -24.11 -2.76
N GLY A 167 -0.06 -24.65 -3.97
CA GLY A 167 -0.49 -26.02 -4.22
C GLY A 167 -1.07 -26.20 -5.63
N PHE A 168 -1.37 -27.44 -5.97
CA PHE A 168 -1.91 -27.84 -7.27
C PHE A 168 -3.39 -28.25 -7.19
N GLY A 169 -4.06 -28.32 -8.34
CA GLY A 169 -5.41 -28.86 -8.47
C GLY A 169 -6.53 -27.83 -8.43
N ALA A 170 -7.67 -28.23 -8.99
CA ALA A 170 -8.81 -27.34 -9.27
C ALA A 170 -9.38 -26.66 -8.02
N ASN A 171 -9.38 -27.32 -6.85
CA ASN A 171 -9.90 -26.72 -5.62
C ASN A 171 -8.98 -25.60 -5.08
N VAL A 172 -7.66 -25.80 -5.13
CA VAL A 172 -6.68 -24.77 -4.73
C VAL A 172 -6.77 -23.59 -5.70
N PHE A 173 -6.82 -23.86 -7.00
CA PHE A 173 -7.01 -22.84 -8.03
C PHE A 173 -8.30 -22.04 -7.79
N ARG A 174 -9.44 -22.73 -7.56
CA ARG A 174 -10.73 -22.08 -7.26
C ARG A 174 -10.65 -21.14 -6.07
N ILE A 175 -10.09 -21.57 -4.95
CA ILE A 175 -9.96 -20.74 -3.75
C ILE A 175 -9.09 -19.52 -4.04
N ASN A 176 -7.92 -19.69 -4.67
CA ASN A 176 -7.04 -18.58 -4.99
C ASN A 176 -7.65 -17.64 -6.04
N ALA A 177 -8.39 -18.16 -7.03
CA ALA A 177 -9.06 -17.35 -8.04
C ALA A 177 -10.17 -16.48 -7.44
N LEU A 178 -10.91 -16.98 -6.45
CA LEU A 178 -12.01 -16.25 -5.80
C LEU A 178 -11.55 -15.36 -4.64
N TYR A 179 -10.56 -15.77 -3.85
CA TYR A 179 -10.17 -15.07 -2.62
C TYR A 179 -8.72 -14.60 -2.58
N GLY A 180 -7.92 -14.93 -3.59
CA GLY A 180 -6.50 -14.59 -3.66
C GLY A 180 -5.65 -15.57 -2.85
N TYR A 181 -4.43 -15.79 -3.32
CA TYR A 181 -3.43 -16.55 -2.61
C TYR A 181 -2.88 -15.73 -1.43
N ASN A 182 -2.84 -16.33 -0.23
CA ASN A 182 -2.42 -15.64 0.99
C ASN A 182 -0.90 -15.63 1.24
N GLY A 183 -0.13 -16.42 0.47
CA GLY A 183 1.33 -16.44 0.59
C GLY A 183 1.99 -15.19 0.01
N LYS A 184 3.33 -15.15 0.13
CA LYS A 184 4.16 -14.11 -0.47
C LYS A 184 4.81 -14.68 -1.73
N ILE A 185 4.72 -13.94 -2.83
CA ILE A 185 5.50 -14.16 -4.06
C ILE A 185 6.32 -12.91 -4.32
N SER A 186 7.56 -13.07 -4.74
CA SER A 186 8.52 -12.00 -5.02
C SER A 186 9.01 -12.07 -6.46
N VAL A 187 9.42 -10.93 -7.00
CA VAL A 187 10.19 -10.90 -8.25
C VAL A 187 11.48 -11.71 -8.06
N GLY A 188 11.77 -12.58 -9.03
CA GLY A 188 12.85 -13.56 -8.95
C GLY A 188 12.40 -14.97 -8.54
N ASP A 189 11.17 -15.14 -8.03
CA ASP A 189 10.65 -16.47 -7.68
C ASP A 189 10.31 -17.28 -8.94
N LEU A 190 10.50 -18.59 -8.85
CA LEU A 190 10.04 -19.56 -9.84
C LEU A 190 8.71 -20.16 -9.37
N ILE A 191 7.64 -19.94 -10.14
CA ILE A 191 6.31 -20.50 -9.87
C ILE A 191 5.95 -21.56 -10.91
N ASP A 192 5.23 -22.60 -10.50
CA ASP A 192 4.82 -23.67 -11.40
C ASP A 192 3.57 -23.24 -12.21
N THR A 193 3.56 -23.53 -13.51
CA THR A 193 2.37 -23.45 -14.35
C THR A 193 1.40 -24.56 -13.96
N GLU A 194 0.10 -24.30 -14.07
CA GLU A 194 -0.93 -25.31 -13.78
C GLU A 194 -1.69 -25.62 -15.07
N PRO A 195 -1.23 -26.62 -15.84
CA PRO A 195 -1.88 -26.97 -17.10
C PRO A 195 -3.28 -27.52 -16.85
N GLY A 196 -4.19 -27.20 -17.77
CA GLY A 196 -5.60 -27.58 -17.68
C GLY A 196 -6.51 -26.38 -17.85
N ASN A 197 -7.69 -26.60 -18.44
CA ASN A 197 -8.58 -25.50 -18.82
C ASN A 197 -9.31 -24.87 -17.61
N MET A 198 -9.37 -25.58 -16.47
CA MET A 198 -10.07 -25.16 -15.25
C MET A 198 -11.52 -24.67 -15.48
N ALA A 199 -12.17 -25.21 -16.53
CA ALA A 199 -13.47 -24.75 -17.02
C ALA A 199 -14.62 -24.85 -15.98
N GLY A 200 -14.46 -25.70 -14.96
CA GLY A 200 -15.42 -25.83 -13.86
C GLY A 200 -15.44 -24.67 -12.87
N VAL A 201 -14.45 -23.77 -12.94
CA VAL A 201 -14.31 -22.63 -12.00
C VAL A 201 -14.79 -21.31 -12.63
N VAL A 202 -14.99 -21.28 -13.95
CA VAL A 202 -15.35 -20.09 -14.73
C VAL A 202 -16.63 -19.46 -14.25
N ASP A 203 -17.65 -20.29 -14.02
CA ASP A 203 -18.98 -19.82 -13.63
C ASP A 203 -18.93 -19.20 -12.22
N ASP A 204 -18.11 -19.76 -11.31
CA ASP A 204 -17.88 -19.20 -9.98
C ASP A 204 -17.15 -17.86 -10.04
N ILE A 205 -16.10 -17.76 -10.86
CA ILE A 205 -15.35 -16.51 -11.04
C ILE A 205 -16.27 -15.44 -11.64
N ARG A 206 -17.02 -15.77 -12.68
CA ARG A 206 -17.99 -14.86 -13.31
C ARG A 206 -18.99 -14.34 -12.29
N ASN A 207 -19.59 -15.24 -11.50
CA ASN A 207 -20.54 -14.86 -10.47
C ASN A 207 -19.90 -13.98 -9.40
N TYR A 208 -18.64 -14.25 -9.03
CA TYR A 208 -17.90 -13.45 -8.05
C TYR A 208 -17.63 -12.03 -8.51
N ILE A 209 -17.16 -11.85 -9.76
CA ILE A 209 -16.88 -10.51 -10.31
C ILE A 209 -18.17 -9.76 -10.65
N ASN A 210 -19.23 -10.44 -11.09
CA ASN A 210 -20.51 -9.82 -11.44
C ASN A 210 -21.39 -9.48 -10.22
N ALA A 211 -21.01 -9.96 -9.02
CA ALA A 211 -21.55 -9.43 -7.77
C ALA A 211 -21.10 -7.98 -7.51
N ASP A 212 -20.13 -7.49 -8.29
CA ASP A 212 -19.68 -6.12 -8.30
C ASP A 212 -20.15 -5.41 -9.60
N SER A 213 -20.93 -4.34 -9.44
CA SER A 213 -21.50 -3.55 -10.55
C SER A 213 -20.55 -2.50 -11.10
N TYR A 214 -19.34 -2.38 -10.55
CA TYR A 214 -18.34 -1.45 -11.08
C TYR A 214 -17.93 -1.79 -12.51
N THR A 215 -17.60 -0.74 -13.24
CA THR A 215 -17.02 -0.75 -14.59
C THR A 215 -15.61 -0.18 -14.51
N PHE A 216 -14.85 -0.31 -15.60
CA PHE A 216 -13.52 0.28 -15.70
C PHE A 216 -13.49 1.80 -15.41
N GLN A 217 -14.61 2.50 -15.56
CA GLN A 217 -14.66 3.96 -15.42
C GLN A 217 -15.08 4.46 -14.03
N ASN A 218 -15.58 3.57 -13.17
CA ASN A 218 -16.15 3.96 -11.88
C ASN A 218 -15.84 2.98 -10.75
N PHE A 219 -14.84 2.11 -10.94
CA PHE A 219 -14.43 1.19 -9.89
C PHE A 219 -13.83 1.92 -8.70
N ASN A 220 -14.00 1.32 -7.53
CA ASN A 220 -13.33 1.73 -6.31
C ASN A 220 -12.19 0.76 -5.98
N ARG A 221 -11.43 1.08 -4.94
CA ARG A 221 -10.23 0.32 -4.57
C ARG A 221 -10.51 -1.05 -3.96
N ASP A 222 -11.72 -1.29 -3.46
CA ASP A 222 -12.22 -2.55 -2.88
C ASP A 222 -12.98 -3.43 -3.89
N SER A 223 -13.01 -3.02 -5.17
CA SER A 223 -13.71 -3.75 -6.21
C SER A 223 -13.18 -5.18 -6.35
N ARG A 224 -14.10 -6.14 -6.47
CA ARG A 224 -13.78 -7.57 -6.68
C ARG A 224 -13.15 -7.85 -8.05
N ARG A 225 -13.28 -6.87 -8.95
CA ARG A 225 -12.72 -6.91 -10.31
C ARG A 225 -11.24 -6.51 -10.34
N LEU A 226 -10.68 -5.97 -9.27
CA LEU A 226 -9.26 -5.64 -9.18
C LEU A 226 -8.43 -6.86 -8.80
N TRP A 227 -7.64 -7.33 -9.76
CA TRP A 227 -6.82 -8.52 -9.64
C TRP A 227 -5.34 -8.19 -9.83
N THR A 228 -4.55 -8.42 -8.78
CA THR A 228 -3.10 -8.44 -8.87
C THR A 228 -2.63 -9.77 -9.44
N LEU A 229 -1.86 -9.73 -10.52
CA LEU A 229 -1.29 -10.90 -11.21
C LEU A 229 0.24 -10.85 -11.25
N PRO A 230 0.95 -11.99 -11.13
CA PRO A 230 2.36 -12.07 -11.50
C PRO A 230 2.56 -11.85 -13.00
N LEU A 231 3.56 -11.04 -13.33
CA LEU A 231 4.14 -10.98 -14.67
C LEU A 231 5.28 -11.98 -14.75
N VAL A 232 5.29 -12.79 -15.80
CA VAL A 232 6.30 -13.84 -16.02
C VAL A 232 7.11 -13.60 -17.28
N ASN A 233 8.33 -14.11 -17.32
CA ASN A 233 9.21 -13.97 -18.48
C ASN A 233 8.68 -14.70 -19.72
N THR A 234 8.00 -15.83 -19.54
CA THR A 234 7.41 -16.62 -20.64
C THR A 234 6.31 -17.52 -20.11
N LEU A 235 5.36 -17.86 -20.99
CA LEU A 235 4.42 -18.96 -20.80
C LEU A 235 4.59 -20.07 -21.84
N GLU A 236 5.60 -19.96 -22.72
CA GLU A 236 5.99 -20.94 -23.75
C GLU A 236 6.66 -22.17 -23.13
N VAL A 237 5.90 -22.91 -22.33
CA VAL A 237 6.37 -24.10 -21.61
C VAL A 237 5.35 -25.23 -21.70
N GLU A 238 5.84 -26.45 -21.86
CA GLU A 238 4.98 -27.63 -22.01
C GLU A 238 4.65 -28.29 -20.67
N GLY A 239 3.35 -28.41 -20.39
CA GLY A 239 2.83 -29.02 -19.18
C GLY A 239 3.13 -28.19 -17.93
N ARG A 240 3.34 -28.88 -16.79
CA ARG A 240 3.67 -28.23 -15.52
C ARG A 240 5.17 -27.94 -15.48
N LYS A 241 5.52 -26.67 -15.56
CA LYS A 241 6.91 -26.18 -15.59
C LYS A 241 7.03 -24.91 -14.76
N LYS A 242 8.25 -24.58 -14.37
CA LYS A 242 8.54 -23.36 -13.64
C LYS A 242 8.73 -22.19 -14.61
N VAL A 243 8.11 -21.06 -14.28
CA VAL A 243 8.26 -19.77 -14.97
C VAL A 243 8.76 -18.73 -13.97
N LEU A 244 9.56 -17.77 -14.43
CA LEU A 244 10.18 -16.76 -13.59
C LEU A 244 9.25 -15.57 -13.44
N VAL A 245 8.95 -15.18 -12.21
CA VAL A 245 8.24 -13.93 -11.91
C VAL A 245 9.21 -12.77 -12.12
N VAL A 246 8.90 -11.91 -13.08
CA VAL A 246 9.71 -10.73 -13.43
C VAL A 246 9.07 -9.43 -12.94
N GLY A 247 7.81 -9.46 -12.54
CA GLY A 247 7.09 -8.30 -12.05
C GLY A 247 5.67 -8.65 -11.60
N PHE A 248 4.87 -7.62 -11.38
CA PHE A 248 3.46 -7.75 -11.04
C PHE A 248 2.67 -6.66 -11.74
N ALA A 249 1.41 -6.92 -12.06
CA ALA A 249 0.51 -5.93 -12.65
C ALA A 249 -0.87 -6.03 -11.99
N GLU A 250 -1.63 -4.95 -12.05
CA GLU A 250 -3.02 -4.90 -11.62
C GLU A 250 -3.92 -4.80 -12.83
N PHE A 251 -5.00 -5.59 -12.82
CA PHE A 251 -5.99 -5.59 -13.89
C PHE A 251 -7.39 -5.40 -13.32
N PHE A 252 -8.17 -4.56 -13.98
CA PHE A 252 -9.62 -4.55 -13.82
C PHE A 252 -10.23 -5.62 -14.73
N VAL A 253 -10.78 -6.68 -14.15
CA VAL A 253 -11.42 -7.77 -14.90
C VAL A 253 -12.78 -7.32 -15.43
N GLU A 254 -12.88 -7.23 -16.76
CA GLU A 254 -14.08 -6.80 -17.45
C GLU A 254 -15.05 -7.97 -17.61
N ASP A 255 -14.56 -9.09 -18.12
CA ASP A 255 -15.41 -10.23 -18.45
C ASP A 255 -14.72 -11.59 -18.29
N VAL A 256 -15.54 -12.59 -18.03
CA VAL A 256 -15.18 -14.00 -17.86
C VAL A 256 -16.15 -14.82 -18.68
N GLU A 257 -15.75 -15.19 -19.89
CA GLU A 257 -16.60 -15.89 -20.84
C GLU A 257 -16.34 -17.40 -20.83
N LYS A 258 -17.38 -18.16 -21.19
CA LYS A 258 -17.28 -19.61 -21.41
C LYS A 258 -17.67 -19.92 -22.84
N ARG A 259 -16.70 -20.15 -23.71
CA ARG A 259 -16.91 -20.47 -25.13
C ARG A 259 -16.59 -21.95 -25.36
N SER A 260 -17.54 -22.71 -25.89
CA SER A 260 -17.34 -24.13 -26.26
C SER A 260 -16.70 -25.01 -25.16
N GLY A 261 -17.08 -24.80 -23.89
CA GLY A 261 -16.54 -25.54 -22.74
C GLY A 261 -15.21 -25.02 -22.21
N LYS A 262 -14.77 -23.84 -22.65
CA LYS A 262 -13.47 -23.27 -22.33
C LYS A 262 -13.59 -21.83 -21.82
N ALA A 263 -12.60 -21.42 -21.03
CA ALA A 263 -12.65 -20.20 -20.25
C ALA A 263 -11.78 -19.10 -20.87
N GLU A 264 -12.33 -17.93 -21.08
CA GLU A 264 -11.57 -16.73 -21.46
C GLU A 264 -11.78 -15.67 -20.38
N VAL A 265 -10.68 -15.08 -19.90
CA VAL A 265 -10.74 -13.97 -18.92
C VAL A 265 -10.09 -12.77 -19.57
N THR A 266 -10.83 -11.66 -19.67
CA THR A 266 -10.29 -10.41 -20.20
C THR A 266 -10.37 -9.31 -19.15
N GLY A 267 -9.35 -8.46 -19.13
CA GLY A 267 -9.31 -7.31 -18.25
C GLY A 267 -8.55 -6.16 -18.87
N ARG A 268 -8.58 -5.01 -18.20
CA ARG A 268 -7.79 -3.85 -18.57
C ARG A 268 -6.68 -3.62 -17.57
N PHE A 269 -5.49 -3.37 -18.09
CA PHE A 269 -4.37 -2.96 -17.26
C PHE A 269 -4.68 -1.63 -16.57
N ILE A 270 -4.38 -1.55 -15.29
CA ILE A 270 -4.41 -0.29 -14.53
C ILE A 270 -3.09 -0.05 -13.83
N ARG A 271 -2.75 1.23 -13.70
CA ARG A 271 -1.73 1.64 -12.75
C ARG A 271 -2.34 1.67 -11.36
N TYR A 272 -1.69 1.03 -10.41
CA TYR A 272 -2.26 0.84 -9.08
C TYR A 272 -1.19 0.83 -8.01
N VAL A 273 -1.47 1.49 -6.89
CA VAL A 273 -0.61 1.53 -5.72
C VAL A 273 -1.17 0.58 -4.67
N ARG A 274 -0.41 -0.40 -4.18
CA ARG A 274 -0.85 -1.36 -3.16
C ARG A 274 0.14 -1.46 -2.02
N SER A 275 -0.25 -2.12 -0.93
CA SER A 275 0.69 -2.48 0.13
C SER A 275 1.70 -3.52 -0.37
N GLY A 276 2.99 -3.24 -0.22
CA GLY A 276 4.06 -4.12 -0.68
C GLY A 276 5.45 -3.59 -0.35
N GLU A 277 6.47 -4.37 -0.69
CA GLU A 277 7.87 -3.94 -0.64
C GLU A 277 8.23 -3.25 -1.97
N ILE A 278 8.92 -2.13 -1.92
CA ILE A 278 9.43 -1.40 -3.09
C ILE A 278 10.85 -1.85 -3.41
N ASP A 279 11.17 -1.98 -4.70
CA ASP A 279 12.54 -2.07 -5.18
C ASP A 279 12.72 -1.20 -6.43
N PHE A 280 13.45 -0.09 -6.28
CA PHE A 280 13.67 0.90 -7.34
C PHE A 280 14.61 0.40 -8.45
N THR A 281 15.21 -0.78 -8.30
CA THR A 281 16.03 -1.41 -9.34
C THR A 281 15.22 -2.24 -10.33
N LEU A 282 13.95 -2.52 -10.00
CA LEU A 282 13.04 -3.27 -10.86
C LEU A 282 12.45 -2.37 -11.95
N GLU A 283 12.01 -3.02 -13.04
CA GLU A 283 11.29 -2.36 -14.11
C GLU A 283 9.93 -1.84 -13.63
N ASP A 284 9.51 -0.70 -14.19
CA ASP A 284 8.22 -0.10 -13.89
C ASP A 284 7.11 -0.82 -14.67
N THR A 285 6.40 -1.71 -13.98
CA THR A 285 5.26 -2.47 -14.52
C THR A 285 3.92 -1.76 -14.32
N GLY A 286 3.93 -0.52 -13.79
CA GLY A 286 2.76 0.25 -13.39
C GLY A 286 2.01 -0.24 -12.15
N LEU A 287 2.45 -1.35 -11.53
CA LEU A 287 2.05 -1.70 -10.17
C LEU A 287 3.09 -1.19 -9.18
N TYR A 288 2.62 -0.34 -8.27
CA TYR A 288 3.47 0.33 -7.30
C TYR A 288 3.16 -0.10 -5.87
N ALA A 289 4.12 0.07 -4.98
CA ALA A 289 3.90 0.15 -3.55
C ALA A 289 4.31 1.52 -3.02
N ALA A 290 3.70 1.95 -1.92
CA ALA A 290 4.03 3.19 -1.24
C ALA A 290 4.86 2.92 0.03
N LYS A 291 5.85 3.78 0.30
CA LYS A 291 6.68 3.69 1.50
C LYS A 291 7.15 5.07 1.94
N LEU A 292 7.27 5.26 3.26
CA LEU A 292 8.00 6.39 3.82
C LEU A 292 9.50 6.27 3.48
N ILE A 293 10.06 7.36 2.96
CA ILE A 293 11.48 7.50 2.64
C ILE A 293 12.10 8.57 3.55
N ARG A 294 13.41 8.47 3.76
CA ARG A 294 14.17 9.44 4.55
C ARG A 294 14.73 10.55 3.68
#